data_AF-A0A382TML6-F1
#
_entry.id   AF-A0A382TML6-F1
#
_cell.length_a   1.000
_cell.length_b   1.000
_cell.length_c   1.000
_cell.angle_alpha   90.00
_cell.angle_beta   90.00
_cell.angle_gamma   90.00
#
_symmetry.space_group_name_H-M   'P 1'
#
loop_
_entity.id
_entity.type
_entity.pdbx_description
1 polymer ?
#
loop_
_entity_poly.entity_id
_entity_poly.type
_entity_poly.pdbx_seq_one_letter_code
_entity_poly.pdbx_strand_id
1 'polypeptide(L)'
;MIERSIKILLLYIFLGLITTIYIFGFDHISFTNSDWLRSHDMTTELATWKYYKNDIWQFPIGNNPNYGMDLASGIVFSGSITFLAVIFKSFGNLLPDNFHYFNLWIFICVFLQSYISFLIIYHHTKNLTFSIIASLFFLLSPVLFN
;
A
#
# COMPACT_ATOMS: atom_id res chain seq x y z
N MET A 1 -5.05 -29.90 -4.58
CA MET A 1 -5.23 -28.92 -3.47
C MET A 1 -4.48 -27.61 -3.75
N ILE A 2 -3.18 -27.68 -4.09
CA ILE A 2 -2.32 -26.51 -4.36
C ILE A 2 -2.85 -25.63 -5.50
N GLU A 3 -3.22 -26.20 -6.65
CA GLU A 3 -3.75 -25.43 -7.79
C GLU A 3 -5.00 -24.61 -7.45
N ARG A 4 -5.88 -25.15 -6.61
CA ARG A 4 -7.10 -24.47 -6.17
C ARG A 4 -6.74 -23.28 -5.28
N SER A 5 -5.75 -23.41 -4.40
CA SER A 5 -5.26 -22.31 -3.56
C SER A 5 -4.64 -21.19 -4.39
N ILE A 6 -3.90 -21.52 -5.46
CA ILE A 6 -3.33 -20.53 -6.38
C ILE A 6 -4.42 -19.77 -7.13
N LYS A 7 -5.45 -20.47 -7.65
CA LYS A 7 -6.58 -19.83 -8.34
C LYS A 7 -7.31 -18.85 -7.44
N ILE A 8 -7.50 -19.19 -6.17
CA ILE A 8 -8.11 -18.31 -5.17
C ILE A 8 -7.22 -17.09 -4.91
N LEU A 9 -5.91 -17.29 -4.71
CA LEU A 9 -4.97 -16.19 -4.52
C LEU A 9 -5.01 -15.20 -5.69
N LEU A 10 -4.94 -15.72 -6.92
CA LEU A 10 -5.02 -14.91 -8.14
C LEU A 10 -6.36 -14.17 -8.28
N LEU A 11 -7.47 -14.81 -7.87
CA LEU A 11 -8.77 -14.16 -7.82
C LEU A 11 -8.77 -12.93 -6.89
N TYR A 12 -8.23 -13.04 -5.68
CA TYR A 12 -8.19 -11.89 -4.75
C TYR A 12 -7.19 -10.82 -5.17
N ILE A 13 -6.08 -11.18 -5.81
CA ILE A 13 -5.17 -10.22 -6.43
C ILE A 13 -5.92 -9.41 -7.50
N PHE A 14 -6.66 -10.09 -8.37
CA PHE A 14 -7.43 -9.45 -9.44
C PHE A 14 -8.55 -8.57 -8.89
N LEU A 15 -9.32 -9.08 -7.92
CA LEU A 15 -10.39 -8.31 -7.27
C LEU A 15 -9.83 -7.09 -6.54
N GLY A 16 -8.74 -7.24 -5.79
CA GLY A 16 -8.08 -6.13 -5.12
C GLY A 16 -7.64 -5.05 -6.09
N LEU A 17 -7.06 -5.43 -7.24
CA LEU A 17 -6.64 -4.49 -8.28
C LEU A 17 -7.84 -3.76 -8.88
N ILE A 18 -8.92 -4.47 -9.23
CA ILE A 18 -10.15 -3.84 -9.72
C ILE A 18 -10.71 -2.86 -8.70
N THR A 19 -10.81 -3.25 -7.43
CA THR A 19 -11.37 -2.39 -6.38
C THR A 19 -10.50 -1.15 -6.17
N THR A 20 -9.17 -1.28 -6.15
CA THR A 20 -8.26 -0.13 -6.06
C THR A 20 -8.46 0.83 -7.24
N ILE A 21 -8.56 0.31 -8.47
CA ILE A 21 -8.81 1.15 -9.66
C ILE A 21 -10.19 1.78 -9.61
N TYR A 22 -11.21 1.06 -9.13
CA TYR A 22 -12.57 1.58 -9.02
C TYR A 22 -12.67 2.72 -8.00
N ILE A 23 -11.97 2.63 -6.87
CA ILE A 23 -11.99 3.65 -5.81
C ILE A 23 -11.15 4.86 -6.22
N PHE A 24 -9.92 4.63 -6.69
CA PHE A 24 -8.97 5.72 -6.90
C PHE A 24 -8.99 6.24 -8.34
N GLY A 25 -9.24 5.40 -9.33
CA GLY A 25 -9.16 5.72 -10.76
C GLY A 25 -7.89 5.19 -11.43
N PHE A 26 -7.88 5.10 -12.76
CA PHE A 26 -6.75 4.56 -13.53
C PHE A 26 -5.49 5.43 -13.46
N ASP A 27 -5.65 6.75 -13.39
CA ASP A 27 -4.54 7.71 -13.39
C ASP A 27 -3.63 7.59 -12.15
N HIS A 28 -4.11 6.90 -11.11
CA HIS A 28 -3.49 6.78 -9.80
C HIS A 28 -2.70 5.49 -9.61
N ILE A 29 -2.69 4.60 -10.62
CA ILE A 29 -1.89 3.36 -10.63
C ILE A 29 -0.40 3.66 -10.90
N SER A 30 -0.10 4.83 -11.48
CA SER A 30 1.26 5.21 -11.83
C SER A 30 2.12 5.48 -10.59
N PHE A 31 3.31 4.89 -10.54
CA PHE A 31 4.34 5.13 -9.52
C PHE A 31 5.04 6.51 -9.66
N THR A 32 4.73 7.29 -10.69
CA THR A 32 5.40 8.56 -10.98
C THR A 32 4.45 9.74 -11.10
N ASN A 33 3.15 9.48 -11.27
CA ASN A 33 2.12 10.52 -11.25
C ASN A 33 1.78 10.86 -9.80
N SER A 34 2.15 12.06 -9.34
CA SER A 34 1.86 12.56 -7.99
C SER A 34 0.70 13.55 -7.93
N ASP A 35 -0.01 13.81 -9.04
CA ASP A 35 -1.06 14.85 -9.11
C ASP A 35 -2.24 14.62 -8.16
N TRP A 36 -2.39 13.40 -7.67
CA TRP A 36 -3.43 13.01 -6.74
C TRP A 36 -3.00 13.04 -5.27
N LEU A 37 -1.70 13.16 -5.03
CA LEU A 37 -1.10 13.25 -3.70
C LEU A 37 -1.05 14.72 -3.23
N ARG A 38 -2.05 15.52 -3.60
CA ARG A 38 -2.09 16.97 -3.38
C ARG A 38 -2.81 17.40 -2.10
N SER A 39 -3.44 16.46 -1.38
CA SER A 39 -3.97 16.75 -0.05
C SER A 39 -2.81 17.08 0.91
N HIS A 40 -3.09 17.81 1.98
CA HIS A 40 -2.06 18.25 2.93
C HIS A 40 -1.28 17.06 3.53
N ASP A 41 -2.01 16.03 3.94
CA ASP A 41 -1.43 14.82 4.54
C ASP A 41 -0.58 14.04 3.54
N MET A 42 -1.08 13.82 2.32
CA MET A 42 -0.35 13.08 1.28
C MET A 42 0.85 13.84 0.75
N THR A 43 0.78 15.17 0.69
CA THR A 43 1.93 16.00 0.28
C THR A 43 3.04 15.89 1.32
N THR A 44 2.68 15.85 2.60
CA THR A 44 3.63 15.67 3.72
C THR A 44 4.30 14.30 3.66
N GLU A 45 3.53 13.23 3.40
CA GLU A 45 4.07 11.89 3.20
C GLU A 45 4.99 11.81 1.97
N LEU A 46 4.58 12.37 0.84
CA LEU A 46 5.37 12.39 -0.39
C LEU A 46 6.68 13.17 -0.20
N ALA A 47 6.63 14.31 0.49
CA ALA A 47 7.83 15.06 0.84
C ALA A 47 8.75 14.23 1.72
N THR A 48 8.21 13.61 2.78
CA THR A 48 9.03 12.81 3.69
C THR A 48 9.70 11.64 2.97
N TRP A 49 8.98 10.95 2.08
CA TRP A 49 9.55 9.91 1.23
C TRP A 49 10.71 10.44 0.38
N LYS A 50 10.54 11.58 -0.29
CA LYS A 50 11.60 12.18 -1.12
C LYS A 50 12.86 12.50 -0.33
N TYR A 51 12.73 13.09 0.87
CA TYR A 51 13.87 13.34 1.74
C TYR A 51 14.53 12.03 2.17
N TYR A 52 13.74 11.06 2.61
CA TYR A 52 14.28 9.78 3.08
C TYR A 52 14.98 8.98 1.98
N LYS A 53 14.42 8.93 0.77
CA LYS A 53 15.00 8.28 -0.42
C LYS A 53 16.41 8.83 -0.71
N ASN A 54 16.57 10.15 -0.61
CA ASN A 54 17.80 10.85 -0.98
C ASN A 54 18.80 11.01 0.18
N ASP A 55 18.42 10.61 1.40
CA ASP A 55 19.29 10.67 2.56
C ASP A 55 20.21 9.43 2.66
N ILE A 56 21.33 9.58 3.37
CA ILE A 56 22.23 8.48 3.69
C ILE A 56 21.53 7.41 4.54
N TRP A 57 22.00 6.17 4.44
CA TRP A 57 21.63 5.12 5.39
C TRP A 57 22.33 5.37 6.72
N GLN A 58 21.57 5.27 7.79
CA GLN A 58 22.04 5.53 9.15
C GLN A 58 21.15 4.77 10.13
N PHE A 59 21.63 4.61 11.36
CA PHE A 59 20.88 3.96 12.41
C PHE A 59 20.31 5.01 13.38
N PRO A 60 19.03 4.92 13.78
CA PRO A 60 18.04 3.91 13.40
C PRO A 60 17.61 4.00 11.92
N ILE A 61 17.25 2.87 11.31
CA ILE A 61 16.96 2.74 9.87
C ILE A 61 15.91 3.75 9.38
N GLY A 62 14.97 4.14 10.23
CA GLY A 62 13.95 5.14 9.92
C GLY A 62 14.39 6.59 10.09
N ASN A 63 15.65 6.90 10.38
CA ASN A 63 16.07 8.29 10.59
C ASN A 63 16.00 9.11 9.29
N ASN A 64 15.52 10.35 9.38
CA ASN A 64 15.39 11.28 8.26
C ASN A 64 15.80 12.71 8.68
N PRO A 65 17.07 12.93 9.07
CA PRO A 65 17.54 14.18 9.65
C PRO A 65 17.46 15.37 8.70
N ASN A 66 17.50 15.13 7.38
CA ASN A 66 17.37 16.19 6.39
C ASN A 66 15.91 16.61 6.15
N TYR A 67 14.94 15.89 6.72
CA TYR A 67 13.53 16.26 6.64
C TYR A 67 13.19 17.35 7.66
N GLY A 68 12.95 18.56 7.15
CA GLY A 68 12.55 19.73 7.94
C GLY A 68 13.62 20.11 8.96
N MET A 69 14.61 20.92 8.56
CA MET A 69 15.87 21.22 9.27
C MET A 69 15.78 21.54 10.79
N ASP A 70 14.61 21.82 11.36
CA ASP A 70 14.38 22.03 12.81
C ASP A 70 13.70 20.83 13.53
N LEU A 71 13.24 19.83 12.79
CA LEU A 71 12.44 18.67 13.21
C LEU A 71 13.09 17.36 12.72
N ALA A 72 14.42 17.27 12.75
CA ALA A 72 15.18 16.05 12.46
C ALA A 72 14.55 14.85 13.20
N SER A 73 13.71 14.10 12.47
CA SER A 73 12.82 13.10 13.04
C SER A 73 12.83 11.88 12.13
N GLY A 74 12.45 10.75 12.70
CA GLY A 74 12.31 9.53 11.91
C GLY A 74 11.13 9.61 10.95
N ILE A 75 11.26 8.98 9.78
CA ILE A 75 10.16 8.74 8.82
C ILE A 75 8.94 8.04 9.45
N VAL A 76 9.12 7.43 10.61
CA VAL A 76 8.03 6.83 11.40
C VAL A 76 7.03 7.88 11.91
N PHE A 77 7.48 9.12 12.14
CA PHE A 77 6.65 10.19 12.72
C PHE A 77 5.88 11.02 11.68
N SER A 78 6.13 10.80 10.39
CA SER A 78 5.50 11.55 9.29
C SER A 78 4.26 10.88 8.72
N GLY A 79 3.73 9.83 9.37
CA GLY A 79 2.64 9.01 8.82
C GLY A 79 3.05 8.10 7.66
N SER A 80 4.32 8.16 7.23
CA SER A 80 4.79 7.43 6.06
C SER A 80 4.81 5.92 6.27
N ILE A 81 4.50 5.18 5.20
CA ILE A 81 4.55 3.71 5.15
C ILE A 81 6.02 3.25 5.20
N THR A 82 6.57 3.29 6.40
CA THR A 82 8.01 3.14 6.66
C THR A 82 8.55 1.81 6.13
N PHE A 83 7.76 0.73 6.22
CA PHE A 83 8.16 -0.57 5.73
C PHE A 83 8.49 -0.56 4.23
N LEU A 84 7.58 -0.02 3.41
CA LEU A 84 7.84 0.13 1.97
C LEU A 84 8.93 1.16 1.70
N ALA A 85 9.00 2.25 2.48
CA ALA A 85 10.06 3.25 2.33
C ALA A 85 11.46 2.62 2.43
N VAL A 86 11.69 1.78 3.44
CA VAL A 86 12.97 1.08 3.64
C VAL A 86 13.28 0.16 2.47
N ILE A 87 12.29 -0.61 2.00
CA ILE A 87 12.46 -1.50 0.85
C ILE A 87 12.84 -0.69 -0.39
N PHE A 88 12.07 0.34 -0.75
CA PHE A 88 12.31 1.12 -1.96
C PHE A 88 13.56 1.99 -1.87
N LYS A 89 13.94 2.48 -0.69
CA LYS A 89 15.22 3.19 -0.50
C LYS A 89 16.41 2.30 -0.86
N SER A 90 16.33 0.99 -0.62
CA SER A 90 17.38 0.04 -1.02
C SER A 90 17.59 -0.03 -2.54
N PHE A 91 16.57 0.37 -3.31
CA PHE A 91 16.61 0.46 -4.77
C PHE A 91 16.65 1.91 -5.28
N GLY A 92 16.88 2.89 -4.39
CA GLY A 92 16.71 4.32 -4.68
C GLY A 92 17.41 4.80 -5.96
N ASN A 93 18.62 4.30 -6.22
CA ASN A 93 19.43 4.65 -7.39
C ASN A 93 18.87 4.14 -8.73
N LEU A 94 17.97 3.14 -8.70
CA LEU A 94 17.30 2.59 -9.89
C LEU A 94 15.91 3.21 -10.11
N LEU A 95 15.40 3.94 -9.13
CA LEU A 95 14.04 4.47 -9.14
C LEU A 95 14.03 5.91 -9.68
N PRO A 96 13.04 6.28 -10.52
CA PRO A 96 12.85 7.65 -10.98
C PRO A 96 12.80 8.68 -9.84
N ASP A 97 13.16 9.92 -10.11
CA ASP A 97 13.17 11.00 -9.10
C ASP A 97 11.78 11.28 -8.52
N ASN A 98 10.74 11.15 -9.35
CA ASN A 98 9.34 11.30 -8.96
C ASN A 98 8.66 9.99 -8.53
N PHE A 99 9.44 8.93 -8.29
CA PHE A 99 8.90 7.66 -7.81
C PHE A 99 8.21 7.80 -6.46
N HIS A 100 7.07 7.13 -6.30
CA HIS A 100 6.34 6.93 -5.05
C HIS A 100 5.63 5.57 -5.11
N TYR A 101 5.25 5.01 -3.95
CA TYR A 101 4.69 3.64 -3.85
C TYR A 101 3.31 3.59 -3.16
N PHE A 102 2.66 4.74 -2.98
CA PHE A 102 1.40 4.84 -2.22
C PHE A 102 0.29 3.98 -2.84
N ASN A 103 0.21 3.92 -4.17
CA ASN A 103 -0.75 3.08 -4.89
C ASN A 103 -0.57 1.58 -4.58
N LEU A 104 0.67 1.10 -4.52
CA LEU A 104 1.02 -0.28 -4.22
C LEU A 104 0.64 -0.60 -2.78
N TRP A 105 0.87 0.33 -1.85
CA TRP A 105 0.42 0.17 -0.47
C TRP A 105 -1.10 0.00 -0.38
N ILE A 106 -1.85 0.89 -1.03
CA ILE A 106 -3.32 0.81 -1.06
C ILE A 106 -3.78 -0.52 -1.64
N PHE A 107 -3.20 -0.94 -2.77
CA PHE A 107 -3.51 -2.24 -3.39
C PHE A 107 -3.24 -3.40 -2.44
N ILE A 108 -2.07 -3.42 -1.78
CA ILE A 108 -1.71 -4.47 -0.81
C ILE A 108 -2.74 -4.50 0.33
N CYS A 109 -3.16 -3.35 0.85
CA CYS A 109 -4.17 -3.27 1.91
C CYS A 109 -5.51 -3.86 1.47
N VAL A 110 -6.03 -3.47 0.29
CA VAL A 110 -7.31 -3.96 -0.24
C VAL A 110 -7.24 -5.48 -0.53
N PHE A 111 -6.14 -5.94 -1.12
CA PHE A 111 -5.88 -7.35 -1.38
C PHE A 111 -5.83 -8.16 -0.07
N LEU A 112 -5.02 -7.73 0.91
CA LEU A 112 -4.87 -8.46 2.17
C LEU A 112 -6.16 -8.47 2.98
N GLN A 113 -6.89 -7.36 3.04
CA GLN A 113 -8.18 -7.27 3.73
C GLN A 113 -9.18 -8.31 3.22
N SER A 114 -9.31 -8.42 1.89
CA SER A 114 -10.25 -9.35 1.25
C SER A 114 -9.78 -10.80 1.32
N TYR A 115 -8.49 -11.06 1.06
CA TYR A 115 -7.94 -12.40 1.09
C TYR A 115 -7.91 -13.00 2.50
N ILE A 116 -7.50 -12.22 3.51
CA ILE A 116 -7.51 -12.68 4.90
C ILE A 116 -8.94 -12.93 5.38
N SER A 117 -9.90 -12.06 5.00
CA SER A 117 -11.31 -12.29 5.27
C SER A 117 -11.79 -13.64 4.72
N PHE A 118 -11.46 -13.94 3.45
CA PHE A 118 -11.75 -15.24 2.86
C PHE A 118 -11.14 -16.40 3.65
N LEU A 119 -9.85 -16.31 4.03
CA LEU A 119 -9.16 -17.35 4.79
C LEU A 119 -9.85 -17.64 6.12
N ILE A 120 -10.25 -16.59 6.85
CA ILE A 120 -10.96 -16.71 8.13
C ILE A 120 -12.33 -17.38 7.91
N ILE A 121 -13.13 -16.89 6.97
CA ILE A 121 -14.48 -17.42 6.73
C ILE A 121 -14.42 -18.87 6.25
N TYR A 122 -13.47 -19.20 5.36
CA TYR A 122 -13.29 -20.56 4.88
C TYR A 122 -12.78 -21.49 5.99
N HIS A 123 -11.93 -20.99 6.89
CA HIS A 123 -11.47 -21.76 8.04
C HIS A 123 -12.65 -22.25 8.90
N HIS A 124 -13.66 -21.41 9.12
CA HIS A 124 -14.83 -21.76 9.95
C HIS A 124 -15.93 -22.51 9.18
N THR A 125 -16.21 -22.13 7.94
CA THR A 125 -17.38 -22.63 7.20
C THR A 125 -17.08 -23.86 6.36
N LYS A 126 -15.81 -24.06 5.97
CA LYS A 126 -15.36 -25.06 4.99
C LYS A 126 -16.12 -25.01 3.65
N ASN A 127 -16.86 -23.92 3.40
CA ASN A 127 -17.68 -23.74 2.21
C ASN A 127 -17.05 -22.66 1.33
N LEU A 128 -16.56 -23.06 0.16
CA LEU A 128 -15.84 -22.17 -0.75
C LEU A 128 -16.72 -21.02 -1.26
N THR A 129 -17.89 -21.34 -1.82
CA THR A 129 -18.78 -20.35 -2.42
C THR A 129 -19.24 -19.34 -1.38
N PHE A 130 -19.63 -19.82 -0.21
CA PHE A 130 -20.00 -18.95 0.90
C PHE A 130 -18.85 -18.03 1.32
N SER A 131 -17.63 -18.57 1.44
CA SER A 131 -16.46 -17.78 1.86
C SER A 131 -16.08 -16.72 0.83
N ILE A 132 -16.18 -17.04 -0.47
CA ILE A 132 -15.95 -16.07 -1.55
C ILE A 132 -16.96 -14.94 -1.41
N ILE A 133 -18.26 -15.25 -1.43
CA ILE A 133 -19.32 -14.22 -1.38
C ILE A 133 -19.22 -13.36 -0.12
N ALA A 134 -19.03 -13.99 1.05
CA ALA A 134 -18.95 -13.29 2.32
C ALA A 134 -17.72 -12.37 2.41
N SER A 135 -16.57 -12.77 1.85
CA SER A 135 -15.37 -11.94 1.84
C SER A 135 -15.49 -10.71 0.92
N LEU A 136 -16.37 -10.73 -0.10
CA LEU A 136 -16.59 -9.58 -0.97
C LEU A 136 -17.17 -8.38 -0.22
N PHE A 137 -17.92 -8.60 0.87
CA PHE A 137 -18.40 -7.51 1.72
C PHE A 137 -17.24 -6.72 2.38
N PHE A 138 -16.07 -7.35 2.55
CA PHE A 138 -14.89 -6.66 3.07
C PHE A 138 -14.22 -5.81 1.99
N LEU A 139 -14.32 -6.16 0.70
CA LEU A 139 -13.90 -5.27 -0.39
C LEU A 139 -14.81 -4.04 -0.51
N LEU A 140 -16.08 -4.20 -0.16
CA LEU A 140 -17.11 -3.17 -0.25
C LEU A 140 -17.35 -2.45 1.10
N SER A 141 -16.42 -2.55 2.05
CA SER A 141 -16.58 -1.93 3.37
C SER A 141 -16.71 -0.41 3.24
N PRO A 142 -17.73 0.23 3.84
CA PRO A 142 -17.94 1.69 3.74
C PRO A 142 -16.74 2.55 4.13
N VAL A 143 -15.87 2.03 5.00
CA VAL A 143 -14.61 2.67 5.41
C VAL A 143 -13.70 2.95 4.21
N LEU A 144 -13.85 2.24 3.10
CA LEU A 144 -13.06 2.43 1.88
C LEU A 144 -13.65 3.47 0.91
N PHE A 145 -14.89 3.93 1.11
CA PHE A 145 -15.60 4.79 0.15
C PHE A 145 -16.06 6.13 0.73
N ASN A 146 -15.82 6.38 2.02
CA ASN A 146 -16.19 7.63 2.70
C ASN A 146 -15.05 8.64 2.73
#